data_AF-A0A2V6FD32-F1
#
_entry.id   AF-A0A2V6FD32-F1
#
_cell.length_a   1.000
_cell.length_b   1.000
_cell.length_c   1.000
_cell.angle_alpha   90.00
_cell.angle_beta   90.00
_cell.angle_gamma   90.00
#
_symmetry.space_group_name_H-M   'P 1'
#
loop_
_entity.id
_entity.type
_entity.pdbx_description
1 polymer ?
#
loop_
_entity_poly.entity_id
_entity_poly.type
_entity_poly.pdbx_seq_one_letter_code
_entity_poly.pdbx_strand_id
1 'polypeptide(L)'
;MKIITLLMTILAVGSFAAATPASEINRLKSDLIGQCMGGREKCWKFQSLDQIKELSVKNKTEDPQKRVYTIALRLQGTKDSAKYGAEARVEYVKTNLEWKIKQVGLLSLRKVE
;
A
#
# COMPACT_ATOMS: atom_id res chain seq x y z
N MET A 1 17.81 53.66 -20.19
CA MET A 1 17.64 52.78 -21.37
C MET A 1 17.26 51.40 -20.85
N LYS A 2 16.10 50.89 -21.31
CA LYS A 2 15.46 49.63 -20.89
C LYS A 2 16.15 48.46 -21.58
N ILE A 3 16.60 47.47 -20.81
CA ILE A 3 17.25 46.27 -21.35
C ILE A 3 16.82 45.04 -20.53
N ILE A 4 16.21 44.10 -21.28
CA ILE A 4 16.21 42.62 -21.13
C ILE A 4 15.16 41.96 -20.23
N THR A 5 14.12 41.51 -20.94
CA THR A 5 13.27 40.32 -20.74
C THR A 5 14.07 39.08 -20.33
N LEU A 6 13.61 38.31 -19.34
CA LEU A 6 13.81 36.85 -19.38
C LEU A 6 12.68 36.11 -18.66
N LEU A 7 11.97 35.32 -19.46
CA LEU A 7 11.09 34.21 -19.07
C LEU A 7 11.64 33.47 -17.86
N MET A 8 10.87 33.40 -16.77
CA MET A 8 11.00 32.31 -15.81
C MET A 8 9.91 31.28 -16.06
N THR A 9 10.35 30.21 -16.69
CA THR A 9 9.70 28.93 -16.92
C THR A 9 9.05 28.46 -15.63
N ILE A 10 7.72 28.44 -15.59
CA ILE A 10 6.99 27.76 -14.51
C ILE A 10 7.25 26.27 -14.71
N LEU A 11 8.12 25.71 -13.87
CA LEU A 11 8.34 24.27 -13.75
C LEU A 11 7.00 23.61 -13.46
N ALA A 12 6.43 22.97 -14.48
CA ALA A 12 5.36 22.01 -14.28
C ALA A 12 5.92 20.90 -13.39
N VAL A 13 5.56 20.91 -12.11
CA VAL A 13 5.78 19.80 -11.19
C VAL A 13 4.85 18.68 -11.64
N GLY A 14 5.25 17.99 -12.70
CA GLY A 14 4.66 16.71 -13.07
C GLY A 14 4.84 15.80 -11.86
N SER A 15 3.73 15.41 -11.24
CA SER A 15 3.72 14.35 -10.24
C SER A 15 4.12 13.06 -10.94
N PHE A 16 5.43 12.81 -11.02
CA PHE A 16 5.94 11.49 -11.31
C PHE A 16 5.47 10.61 -10.15
N ALA A 17 4.43 9.82 -10.38
CA ALA A 17 4.11 8.70 -9.51
C ALA A 17 5.32 7.77 -9.57
N ALA A 18 6.28 7.97 -8.67
CA ALA A 18 7.44 7.11 -8.57
C ALA A 18 6.92 5.69 -8.33
N ALA A 19 7.15 4.81 -9.31
CA ALA A 19 6.78 3.42 -9.18
C ALA A 19 7.45 2.87 -7.92
N THR A 20 6.65 2.33 -7.00
CA THR A 20 7.17 1.79 -5.74
C THR A 20 8.13 0.64 -6.08
N PRO A 21 9.36 0.62 -5.52
CA PRO A 21 10.34 -0.41 -5.84
C PRO A 21 9.79 -1.82 -5.59
N ALA A 22 10.13 -2.77 -6.46
CA ALA A 22 9.67 -4.17 -6.33
C ALA A 22 10.08 -4.80 -4.99
N SER A 23 11.22 -4.41 -4.42
CA SER A 23 11.68 -4.84 -3.11
C SER A 23 10.75 -4.38 -1.97
N GLU A 24 10.21 -3.16 -2.07
CA GLU A 24 9.24 -2.62 -1.11
C GLU A 24 7.91 -3.36 -1.21
N ILE A 25 7.43 -3.63 -2.43
CA ILE A 25 6.22 -4.42 -2.66
C ILE A 25 6.35 -5.84 -2.08
N ASN A 26 7.47 -6.52 -2.34
CA ASN A 26 7.71 -7.86 -1.82
C ASN A 26 7.78 -7.88 -0.29
N ARG A 27 8.41 -6.87 0.31
CA ARG A 27 8.43 -6.72 1.77
C ARG A 27 7.02 -6.51 2.32
N LEU A 28 6.21 -5.63 1.73
CA LEU A 28 4.81 -5.45 2.14
C LEU A 28 4.02 -6.76 2.06
N LYS A 29 4.16 -7.53 0.97
CA LYS A 29 3.50 -8.84 0.86
C LYS A 29 3.92 -9.78 1.99
N SER A 30 5.21 -9.82 2.31
CA SER A 30 5.75 -10.64 3.39
C SER A 30 5.23 -10.19 4.76
N ASP A 31 5.26 -8.89 5.04
CA ASP A 31 4.83 -8.32 6.33
C ASP A 31 3.33 -8.55 6.59
N LEU A 32 2.51 -8.60 5.52
CA LEU A 32 1.08 -8.88 5.62
C LEU A 32 0.79 -10.31 6.09
N ILE A 33 1.69 -11.27 5.89
CA ILE A 33 1.47 -12.66 6.32
C ILE A 33 1.33 -12.71 7.84
N GLY A 34 0.30 -13.41 8.31
CA GLY A 34 -0.07 -13.48 9.72
C GLY A 34 -0.94 -12.31 10.20
N GLN A 35 -1.10 -11.24 9.41
CA GLN A 35 -1.95 -10.10 9.75
C GLN A 35 -3.42 -10.35 9.39
N CYS A 36 -4.29 -9.58 10.04
CA CYS A 36 -5.72 -9.49 9.76
C CYS A 36 -6.04 -8.15 9.11
N MET A 37 -6.64 -8.15 7.92
CA MET A 37 -7.22 -6.95 7.30
C MET A 37 -8.69 -6.83 7.71
N GLY A 38 -9.05 -5.72 8.36
CA GLY A 38 -10.41 -5.46 8.83
C GLY A 38 -10.58 -5.67 10.34
N GLY A 39 -11.84 -5.79 10.77
CA GLY A 39 -12.22 -5.90 12.19
C GLY A 39 -12.52 -7.33 12.64
N ARG A 40 -12.99 -7.48 13.89
CA ARG A 40 -13.30 -8.78 14.51
C ARG A 40 -14.33 -9.60 13.74
N GLU A 41 -15.35 -8.97 13.15
CA GLU A 41 -16.47 -9.69 12.52
C GLU A 41 -16.21 -10.05 11.05
N LYS A 42 -15.40 -9.25 10.36
CA LYS A 42 -15.03 -9.43 8.94
C LYS A 42 -13.54 -9.14 8.77
N CYS A 43 -12.71 -10.12 9.12
CA CYS A 43 -11.27 -10.09 8.87
C CYS A 43 -10.93 -10.98 7.66
N TRP A 44 -10.09 -10.47 6.76
CA TRP A 44 -9.29 -11.30 5.87
C TRP A 44 -7.94 -11.62 6.54
N LYS A 45 -7.69 -12.88 6.87
CA LYS A 45 -6.41 -13.32 7.42
C LYS A 45 -5.47 -13.73 6.28
N PHE A 46 -4.33 -13.06 6.16
CA PHE A 46 -3.30 -13.43 5.19
C PHE A 46 -2.50 -14.61 5.73
N GLN A 47 -2.64 -15.79 5.11
CA GLN A 47 -2.01 -17.03 5.56
C GLN A 47 -0.77 -17.38 4.76
N SER A 48 -0.74 -17.04 3.46
CA SER A 48 0.41 -17.29 2.59
C SER A 48 0.54 -16.24 1.48
N LEU A 49 1.74 -16.15 0.91
CA LEU A 49 2.02 -15.26 -0.23
C LEU A 49 1.19 -15.64 -1.47
N ASP A 50 0.86 -16.92 -1.64
CA ASP A 50 0.06 -17.41 -2.77
C ASP A 50 -1.34 -16.81 -2.81
N GLN A 51 -1.86 -16.36 -1.68
CA GLN A 51 -3.14 -15.65 -1.65
C GLN A 51 -3.04 -14.25 -2.24
N ILE A 52 -1.85 -13.63 -2.28
CA ILE A 52 -1.64 -12.25 -2.73
C ILE A 52 -1.14 -12.24 -4.18
N LYS A 53 -2.08 -12.38 -5.11
CA LYS A 53 -1.79 -12.43 -6.55
C LYS A 53 -1.19 -11.12 -7.04
N GLU A 54 -1.79 -10.01 -6.64
CA GLU A 54 -1.29 -8.67 -6.97
C GLU A 54 -1.35 -7.78 -5.75
N LEU A 55 -0.34 -6.92 -5.61
CA LEU A 55 -0.29 -5.83 -4.63
C LEU A 55 0.28 -4.61 -5.34
N SER A 56 -0.42 -3.48 -5.24
CA SER A 56 0.07 -2.18 -5.70
C SER A 56 -0.11 -1.13 -4.63
N VAL A 57 0.88 -0.25 -4.50
CA VAL A 57 0.80 0.91 -3.61
C VAL A 57 0.15 2.05 -4.37
N LYS A 58 -1.00 2.52 -3.89
CA LYS A 58 -1.69 3.70 -4.43
C LYS A 58 -1.16 4.99 -3.86
N ASN A 59 -0.87 4.98 -2.55
CA ASN A 59 -0.36 6.14 -1.83
C ASN A 59 0.54 5.65 -0.69
N LYS A 60 1.57 6.44 -0.37
CA LYS A 60 2.48 6.25 0.76
C LYS A 60 2.69 7.60 1.43
N THR A 61 2.43 7.67 2.72
CA THR A 61 2.83 8.80 3.57
C THR A 61 3.76 8.30 4.67
N GLU A 62 4.85 9.00 4.92
CA GLU A 62 5.88 8.60 5.89
C GLU A 62 6.35 9.81 6.70
N ASP A 63 6.41 9.63 8.01
CA ASP A 63 7.04 10.52 8.97
C ASP A 63 8.05 9.71 9.83
N PRO A 64 8.83 10.34 10.72
CA PRO A 64 9.88 9.65 11.49
C PRO A 64 9.41 8.48 12.37
N GLN A 65 8.13 8.44 12.76
CA GLN A 65 7.56 7.45 13.68
C GLN A 65 6.49 6.56 13.05
N LYS A 66 5.91 6.99 11.91
CA LYS A 66 4.76 6.35 11.29
C LYS A 66 4.91 6.29 9.78
N ARG A 67 4.52 5.15 9.22
CA ARG A 67 4.41 4.96 7.77
C ARG A 67 3.05 4.38 7.44
N VAL A 68 2.38 4.95 6.45
CA VAL A 68 1.04 4.53 6.05
C VAL A 68 1.02 4.29 4.55
N TYR A 69 0.58 3.11 4.16
CA TYR A 69 0.31 2.76 2.77
C TYR A 69 -1.19 2.64 2.54
N THR A 70 -1.65 3.17 1.42
CA THR A 70 -2.91 2.76 0.80
C THR A 70 -2.57 1.79 -0.32
N ILE A 71 -3.03 0.55 -0.22
CA ILE A 71 -2.72 -0.52 -1.18
C ILE A 71 -3.99 -1.04 -1.85
N ALA A 72 -3.85 -1.47 -3.11
CA ALA A 72 -4.80 -2.34 -3.79
C ALA A 72 -4.27 -3.76 -3.84
N LEU A 73 -5.17 -4.73 -3.70
CA LEU A 73 -4.88 -6.15 -3.64
C LEU A 73 -5.80 -6.94 -4.58
N ARG A 74 -5.23 -7.95 -5.25
CA ARG A 74 -6.00 -9.10 -5.76
C ARG A 74 -5.69 -10.31 -4.90
N LEU A 75 -6.72 -10.85 -4.28
CA LEU A 75 -6.65 -11.93 -3.33
C LEU A 75 -7.31 -13.20 -3.86
N GLN A 76 -6.77 -14.36 -3.48
CA GLN A 76 -7.39 -15.66 -3.69
C GLN A 76 -7.82 -16.26 -2.35
N GLY A 77 -9.06 -16.72 -2.28
CA GLY A 77 -9.59 -17.42 -1.11
C GLY A 77 -8.79 -18.68 -0.79
N THR A 78 -8.66 -19.03 0.49
CA THR A 78 -7.96 -20.26 0.92
C THR A 78 -8.78 -21.52 0.69
N LYS A 79 -10.11 -21.41 0.74
CA LYS A 79 -11.04 -22.56 0.72
C LYS A 79 -11.79 -22.66 -0.60
N ASP A 80 -11.96 -21.53 -1.27
CA ASP A 80 -12.61 -21.39 -2.55
C ASP A 80 -11.61 -20.80 -3.54
N SER A 81 -11.68 -21.21 -4.81
CA SER A 81 -10.93 -20.58 -5.89
C SER A 81 -11.43 -19.15 -6.22
N ALA A 82 -12.28 -18.58 -5.36
CA ALA A 82 -12.83 -17.26 -5.50
C ALA A 82 -11.74 -16.20 -5.41
N LYS A 83 -11.88 -15.16 -6.23
CA LYS A 83 -10.96 -14.04 -6.29
C LYS A 83 -11.65 -12.80 -5.75
N TYR A 84 -10.87 -12.01 -5.02
CA TYR A 84 -11.35 -10.81 -4.36
C TYR A 84 -10.47 -9.62 -4.73
N GLY A 85 -11.10 -8.48 -4.97
CA GLY A 85 -10.43 -7.19 -5.03
C GLY A 85 -10.57 -6.52 -3.67
N ALA A 86 -9.47 -6.00 -3.13
CA ALA A 86 -9.49 -5.28 -1.87
C ALA A 86 -8.65 -4.00 -1.90
N GLU A 87 -9.07 -3.03 -1.11
CA GLU A 87 -8.27 -1.86 -0.78
C GLU A 87 -8.04 -1.81 0.72
N ALA A 88 -6.80 -1.53 1.12
CA ALA A 88 -6.40 -1.56 2.51
C ALA A 88 -5.51 -0.37 2.87
N ARG A 89 -5.56 0.01 4.14
CA ARG A 89 -4.65 0.97 4.75
C ARG A 89 -3.71 0.22 5.71
N VAL A 90 -2.44 0.09 5.34
CA VAL A 90 -1.42 -0.55 6.18
C VAL A 90 -0.70 0.53 6.97
N GLU A 91 -0.81 0.48 8.29
CA GLU A 91 -0.13 1.41 9.19
C GLU A 91 1.02 0.69 9.89
N TYR A 92 2.22 1.23 9.68
CA TYR A 92 3.44 0.86 10.38
C TYR A 92 3.78 1.91 11.44
N VAL A 93 4.36 1.44 12.53
CA VAL A 93 5.01 2.27 13.56
C VAL A 93 6.46 1.85 13.72
N LYS A 94 7.31 2.81 14.06
CA LYS A 94 8.71 2.55 14.35
C LYS A 94 8.88 2.15 15.81
N THR A 95 9.38 0.95 16.07
CA THR A 95 9.67 0.42 17.40
C THR A 95 11.10 -0.11 17.42
N ASN A 96 11.96 0.39 18.33
CA ASN A 96 13.36 -0.06 18.45
C ASN A 96 14.09 -0.09 17.10
N LEU A 97 13.98 0.99 16.31
CA LEU A 97 14.55 1.13 14.96
C LEU A 97 13.92 0.27 13.85
N GLU A 98 13.01 -0.65 14.18
CA GLU A 98 12.29 -1.50 13.23
C GLU A 98 10.89 -0.97 12.92
N TRP A 99 10.46 -1.14 11.67
CA TRP A 99 9.08 -0.88 11.28
C TRP A 99 8.22 -2.11 11.56
N LYS A 100 7.15 -1.95 12.35
CA LYS A 100 6.18 -3.01 12.62
C LYS A 100 4.79 -2.59 12.19
N ILE A 101 4.04 -3.52 11.60
CA ILE A 101 2.62 -3.28 11.30
C ILE A 101 1.89 -3.11 12.62
N LYS A 102 1.25 -1.95 12.78
CA LYS A 102 0.32 -1.66 13.86
C LYS A 102 -1.07 -2.18 13.52
N GLN A 103 -1.51 -1.98 12.28
CA GLN A 103 -2.82 -2.42 11.81
C GLN A 103 -2.90 -2.49 10.28
N VAL A 104 -3.82 -3.34 9.79
CA VAL A 104 -4.25 -3.39 8.40
C VAL A 104 -5.75 -3.07 8.34
N GLY A 105 -6.07 -1.82 8.02
CA GLY A 105 -7.45 -1.36 7.92
C GLY A 105 -8.07 -1.75 6.58
N LEU A 106 -9.28 -2.31 6.60
CA LEU A 106 -10.04 -2.59 5.38
C LEU A 106 -10.72 -1.31 4.88
N LEU A 107 -10.50 -0.94 3.61
CA LEU A 107 -11.22 0.16 2.95
C LEU A 107 -12.33 -0.37 2.05
N SER A 108 -12.07 -1.43 1.29
CA SER A 108 -13.09 -2.14 0.52
C SER A 108 -12.70 -3.59 0.27
N LEU A 109 -13.70 -4.47 0.16
CA LEU A 109 -13.54 -5.87 -0.25
C LEU A 109 -14.71 -6.24 -1.14
N ARG A 110 -14.43 -6.79 -2.31
CA ARG A 110 -15.46 -7.33 -3.21
C ARG A 110 -15.01 -8.63 -3.82
N LYS A 111 -15.94 -9.58 -3.95
CA LYS A 111 -15.72 -10.75 -4.82
C LYS A 111 -15.71 -10.28 -6.27
N VAL A 112 -14.78 -10.80 -7.06
CA VAL A 112 -14.60 -10.43 -8.47
C VAL A 112 -14.87 -11.63 -9.38
N GLU A 113 -14.49 -12.83 -8.95
CA GLU A 113 -14.73 -14.10 -9.65
C GLU A 113 -15.03 -15.21 -8.62
#